data_AF-A0A9W9ZAD2-F1
#
_entry.id   AF-A0A9W9ZAD2-F1
#
_cell.length_a   1.000
_cell.length_b   1.000
_cell.length_c   1.000
_cell.angle_alpha   90.00
_cell.angle_beta   90.00
_cell.angle_gamma   90.00
#
_symmetry.space_group_name_H-M   'P 1'
#
loop_
_entity.id
_entity.type
_entity.pdbx_description
1 polymer ?
#
loop_
_entity_poly.entity_id
_entity_poly.type
_entity_poly.pdbx_seq_one_letter_code
_entity_poly.pdbx_strand_id
1 'polypeptide(L)'
;MSAKSCNLRTVGSGEGEFLHELEEKLEVLYGDFADEFSLSECKLAIVHCAGHYDPILIETLWRDIIEAELRDSLQSSPSDRMAVVSKKIAYLGKVYVHSERYFPLGAIILMLEKKSAELVWDPTWVFMTLLEIGIPFPVLHSIYDRLFKAKALAKALAKALAKALAKALAKALAKALAKALAKALAKALP
;
A
#
# COMPACT_ATOMS: atom_id res chain seq x y z
N MET A 1 -41.43 43.67 9.68
CA MET A 1 -40.27 43.21 10.48
C MET A 1 -40.44 41.71 10.70
N SER A 2 -40.21 40.94 9.64
CA SER A 2 -39.03 40.10 9.40
C SER A 2 -39.00 38.81 10.22
N ALA A 3 -39.10 37.72 9.46
CA ALA A 3 -39.10 36.32 9.80
C ALA A 3 -37.95 35.86 10.71
N LYS A 4 -38.26 34.91 11.58
CA LYS A 4 -37.38 33.80 11.94
C LYS A 4 -38.26 32.62 12.36
N SER A 5 -38.52 31.70 11.44
CA SER A 5 -38.94 30.35 11.79
C SER A 5 -37.91 29.38 11.23
N CYS A 6 -37.20 28.74 12.16
CA CYS A 6 -36.21 27.71 11.93
C CYS A 6 -36.98 26.42 11.59
N ASN A 7 -36.88 25.93 10.35
CA ASN A 7 -37.36 24.58 10.02
C ASN A 7 -36.21 23.60 10.28
N LEU A 8 -36.31 22.87 11.39
CA LEU A 8 -35.63 21.60 11.59
C LEU A 8 -36.07 20.67 10.44
N ARG A 9 -35.14 20.27 9.57
CA ARG A 9 -35.33 19.07 8.76
C ARG A 9 -35.20 17.88 9.70
N THR A 10 -36.33 17.30 10.08
CA THR A 10 -36.38 15.95 10.61
C THR A 10 -35.97 14.99 9.49
N VAL A 11 -34.76 14.43 9.60
CA VAL A 11 -34.32 13.29 8.80
C VAL A 11 -35.32 12.15 9.06
N GLY A 12 -35.92 11.63 7.99
CA GLY A 12 -37.00 10.65 8.08
C GLY A 12 -36.47 9.26 8.45
N SER A 13 -37.16 8.59 9.38
CA SER A 13 -36.89 7.22 9.84
C SER A 13 -36.70 6.20 8.70
N GLY A 14 -37.38 6.37 7.56
CA GLY A 14 -37.30 5.45 6.43
C GLY A 14 -36.03 5.55 5.58
N GLU A 15 -35.30 6.68 5.62
CA GLU A 15 -34.00 6.76 4.94
C GLU A 15 -32.92 6.00 5.73
N GLY A 16 -33.00 6.01 7.07
CA GLY A 16 -32.08 5.26 7.93
C GLY A 16 -32.25 3.74 7.80
N GLU A 17 -33.50 3.26 7.75
CA GLU A 17 -33.78 1.83 7.53
C GLU A 17 -33.33 1.34 6.15
N PHE A 18 -33.53 2.15 5.11
CA PHE A 18 -33.08 1.80 3.76
C PHE A 18 -31.55 1.78 3.63
N LEU A 19 -30.86 2.74 4.26
CA LEU A 19 -29.39 2.75 4.30
C LEU A 19 -28.84 1.54 5.05
N HIS A 20 -29.46 1.17 6.18
CA HIS A 20 -29.06 -0.01 6.94
C HIS A 20 -29.28 -1.32 6.16
N GLU A 21 -30.41 -1.45 5.44
CA GLU A 21 -30.66 -2.62 4.58
C GLU A 21 -29.67 -2.69 3.40
N LEU A 22 -29.24 -1.55 2.86
CA LEU A 22 -28.21 -1.49 1.83
C LEU A 22 -26.82 -1.85 2.38
N GLU A 23 -26.46 -1.38 3.57
CA GLU A 23 -25.22 -1.76 4.26
C GLU A 23 -25.17 -3.27 4.51
N GLU A 24 -26.25 -3.86 5.03
CA GLU A 24 -26.34 -5.31 5.26
C GLU A 24 -26.18 -6.12 3.97
N LYS A 25 -26.79 -5.67 2.86
CA LYS A 25 -26.62 -6.31 1.54
C LYS A 25 -25.19 -6.17 0.99
N LEU A 26 -24.51 -5.06 1.27
CA LEU A 26 -23.12 -4.85 0.86
C LEU A 26 -22.17 -5.74 1.66
N GLU A 27 -22.41 -5.93 2.96
CA GLU A 27 -21.66 -6.86 3.80
C GLU A 27 -21.82 -8.32 3.32
N VAL A 28 -23.04 -8.74 3.00
CA VAL A 28 -23.31 -10.07 2.42
C VAL A 28 -22.59 -10.25 1.08
N LEU A 29 -22.65 -9.27 0.17
CA LEU A 29 -21.92 -9.35 -1.10
C LEU A 29 -20.40 -9.41 -0.91
N TYR A 30 -19.88 -8.71 0.10
CA TYR A 30 -18.46 -8.71 0.42
C TYR A 30 -18.01 -10.06 0.98
N GLY A 31 -18.65 -10.54 2.05
CA GLY A 31 -18.26 -11.75 2.77
C GLY A 31 -18.62 -13.05 2.05
N ASP A 32 -19.85 -13.16 1.54
CA ASP A 32 -20.37 -14.43 1.02
C ASP A 32 -20.00 -14.69 -0.44
N PHE A 33 -19.52 -13.66 -1.16
CA PHE A 33 -19.18 -13.79 -2.58
C PHE A 33 -17.79 -13.26 -2.90
N ALA A 34 -17.52 -11.98 -2.61
CA ALA A 34 -16.26 -11.39 -3.07
C ALA A 34 -15.04 -11.96 -2.34
N ASP A 35 -15.16 -12.25 -1.03
CA ASP A 35 -14.12 -12.90 -0.22
C ASP A 35 -13.85 -14.33 -0.68
N GLU A 36 -14.89 -15.12 -0.94
CA GLU A 36 -14.76 -16.52 -1.34
C GLU A 36 -14.10 -16.68 -2.72
N PHE A 37 -14.43 -15.80 -3.68
CA PHE A 37 -13.88 -15.85 -5.04
C PHE A 37 -12.62 -15.00 -5.25
N SER A 38 -12.05 -14.41 -4.18
CA SER A 38 -10.87 -13.53 -4.26
C SER A 38 -11.01 -12.38 -5.27
N LEU A 39 -12.22 -11.83 -5.40
CA LEU A 39 -12.55 -10.78 -6.37
C LEU A 39 -12.21 -9.39 -5.81
N SER A 40 -10.93 -9.08 -5.63
CA SER A 40 -10.49 -7.85 -4.97
C SER A 40 -10.94 -6.56 -5.67
N GLU A 41 -11.18 -6.60 -6.99
CA GLU A 41 -11.81 -5.49 -7.72
C GLU A 41 -13.27 -5.26 -7.30
N CYS A 42 -14.05 -6.34 -7.16
CA CYS A 42 -15.43 -6.25 -6.70
C CYS A 42 -15.50 -5.78 -5.25
N LYS A 43 -14.60 -6.27 -4.39
CA LYS A 43 -14.46 -5.77 -3.01
C LYS A 43 -14.18 -4.28 -2.97
N LEU A 44 -13.25 -3.80 -3.81
CA LEU A 44 -12.92 -2.37 -3.90
C LEU A 44 -14.12 -1.53 -4.35
N ALA A 45 -14.89 -2.03 -5.33
CA ALA A 45 -16.12 -1.39 -5.77
C ALA A 45 -17.19 -1.36 -4.67
N ILE A 46 -17.37 -2.46 -3.93
CA ILE A 46 -18.32 -2.56 -2.81
C ILE A 46 -17.98 -1.54 -1.72
N VAL A 47 -16.72 -1.49 -1.26
CA VAL A 47 -16.32 -0.54 -0.19
C VAL A 47 -16.37 0.92 -0.67
N HIS A 48 -16.13 1.18 -1.96
CA HIS A 48 -16.32 2.50 -2.57
C HIS A 48 -17.80 2.92 -2.57
N CYS A 49 -18.69 2.04 -3.02
CA CYS A 49 -20.13 2.27 -3.01
C CYS A 49 -20.71 2.41 -1.59
N ALA A 50 -20.19 1.64 -0.63
CA ALA A 50 -20.59 1.69 0.78
C ALA A 50 -20.10 2.95 1.50
N GLY A 51 -19.13 3.68 0.93
CA GLY A 51 -18.45 4.76 1.64
C GLY A 51 -17.57 4.27 2.81
N HIS A 52 -17.33 2.96 2.92
CA HIS A 52 -16.48 2.37 3.94
C HIS A 52 -15.01 2.60 3.59
N TYR A 53 -14.28 3.29 4.46
CA TYR A 53 -12.87 3.60 4.24
C TYR A 53 -11.99 3.06 5.37
N ASP A 54 -11.16 2.08 5.03
CA ASP A 54 -10.03 1.63 5.83
C ASP A 54 -8.77 1.65 4.93
N PRO A 55 -7.78 2.52 5.20
CA PRO A 55 -6.58 2.62 4.37
C PRO A 55 -5.82 1.30 4.21
N ILE A 56 -5.78 0.46 5.26
CA ILE A 56 -5.05 -0.81 5.23
C ILE A 56 -5.78 -1.79 4.30
N LEU A 57 -7.11 -1.84 4.41
CA LEU A 57 -7.93 -2.64 3.52
C LEU A 57 -7.79 -2.19 2.06
N ILE A 58 -7.95 -0.90 1.78
CA ILE A 58 -7.84 -0.37 0.41
C ILE A 58 -6.47 -0.69 -0.20
N GLU A 59 -5.37 -0.47 0.53
CA GLU A 59 -4.04 -0.83 0.03
C GLU A 59 -3.88 -2.34 -0.20
N THR A 60 -4.51 -3.17 0.64
CA THR A 60 -4.50 -4.63 0.48
C THR A 60 -5.27 -5.05 -0.76
N LEU A 61 -6.45 -4.48 -1.01
CA LEU A 61 -7.24 -4.76 -2.21
C LEU A 61 -6.46 -4.40 -3.49
N TRP A 62 -5.82 -3.23 -3.53
CA TRP A 62 -4.97 -2.85 -4.66
C TRP A 62 -3.79 -3.79 -4.87
N ARG A 63 -3.15 -4.25 -3.78
CA ARG A 63 -2.08 -5.25 -3.84
C ARG A 63 -2.59 -6.55 -4.45
N ASP A 64 -3.72 -7.05 -3.98
CA ASP A 64 -4.29 -8.31 -4.43
C ASP A 64 -4.70 -8.24 -5.90
N ILE A 65 -5.29 -7.13 -6.35
CA ILE A 65 -5.61 -6.88 -7.77
C ILE A 65 -4.34 -6.96 -8.63
N ILE A 66 -3.28 -6.25 -8.23
CA ILE A 66 -2.01 -6.23 -8.97
C ILE A 66 -1.39 -7.64 -9.01
N GLU A 67 -1.38 -8.34 -7.88
CA GLU A 67 -0.79 -9.68 -7.78
C GLU A 67 -1.59 -10.74 -8.55
N ALA A 68 -2.92 -10.64 -8.58
CA ALA A 68 -3.77 -11.48 -9.41
C ALA A 68 -3.46 -11.28 -10.90
N GLU A 69 -3.44 -10.03 -11.38
CA GLU A 69 -3.16 -9.72 -12.80
C GLU A 69 -1.74 -10.19 -13.23
N LEU A 70 -0.75 -10.06 -12.32
CA LEU A 70 0.60 -10.57 -12.56
C LEU A 70 0.67 -12.10 -12.60
N ARG A 71 -0.17 -12.79 -11.82
CA ARG A 71 -0.26 -14.25 -11.74
C ARG A 71 -0.97 -14.81 -12.97
N ASP A 72 -2.08 -14.22 -13.36
CA ASP A 72 -2.91 -14.70 -14.47
C ASP A 72 -2.19 -14.51 -15.82
N SER A 73 -1.29 -13.54 -15.89
CA SER A 73 -0.47 -13.28 -17.08
C SER A 73 0.82 -14.12 -17.15
N LEU A 74 1.08 -15.06 -16.23
CA LEU A 74 2.36 -15.81 -16.17
C LEU A 74 2.75 -16.55 -17.46
N GLN A 75 1.77 -16.95 -18.28
CA GLN A 75 2.00 -17.67 -19.54
C GLN A 75 2.32 -16.74 -20.72
N SER A 76 2.17 -15.43 -20.56
CA SER A 76 2.41 -14.44 -21.61
C SER A 76 3.87 -13.98 -21.65
N SER A 77 4.29 -13.41 -22.78
CA SER A 77 5.63 -12.81 -22.89
C SER A 77 5.78 -11.63 -21.92
N PRO A 78 7.01 -11.27 -21.46
CA PRO A 78 7.19 -10.14 -20.54
C PRO A 78 6.55 -8.83 -21.02
N SER A 79 6.60 -8.54 -22.32
CA SER A 79 5.98 -7.36 -22.92
C SER A 79 4.45 -7.41 -22.84
N ASP A 80 3.85 -8.57 -23.16
CA ASP A 80 2.40 -8.74 -23.11
C ASP A 80 1.89 -8.66 -21.66
N ARG A 81 2.63 -9.25 -20.72
CA ARG A 81 2.33 -9.16 -19.28
C ARG A 81 2.29 -7.71 -18.81
N MET A 82 3.31 -6.94 -19.16
CA MET A 82 3.37 -5.51 -18.84
C MET A 82 2.21 -4.74 -19.46
N ALA A 83 1.84 -5.03 -20.71
CA ALA A 83 0.71 -4.40 -21.38
C ALA A 83 -0.65 -4.75 -20.72
N VAL A 84 -0.85 -6.01 -20.33
CA VAL A 84 -2.06 -6.47 -19.63
C VAL A 84 -2.21 -5.78 -18.28
N VAL A 85 -1.15 -5.77 -17.46
CA VAL A 85 -1.16 -5.07 -16.16
C VAL A 85 -1.35 -3.57 -16.36
N SER A 86 -0.66 -2.94 -17.31
CA SER A 86 -0.83 -1.52 -17.64
C SER A 86 -2.27 -1.18 -17.98
N LYS A 87 -2.93 -1.99 -18.82
CA LYS A 87 -4.35 -1.81 -19.18
C LYS A 87 -5.27 -1.93 -17.96
N LYS A 88 -5.03 -2.91 -17.09
CA LYS A 88 -5.82 -3.10 -15.86
C LYS A 88 -5.71 -1.89 -14.93
N ILE A 89 -4.49 -1.41 -14.72
CA ILE A 89 -4.22 -0.24 -13.87
C ILE A 89 -4.77 1.03 -14.49
N ALA A 90 -4.64 1.22 -15.81
CA ALA A 90 -5.22 2.37 -16.51
C ALA A 90 -6.74 2.41 -16.38
N TYR A 91 -7.40 1.25 -16.54
CA TYR A 91 -8.86 1.13 -16.39
C TYR A 91 -9.31 1.50 -14.97
N LEU A 92 -8.78 0.82 -13.95
CA LEU A 92 -9.17 1.08 -12.56
C LEU A 92 -8.74 2.48 -12.09
N GLY A 93 -7.58 2.95 -12.54
CA GLY A 93 -7.09 4.29 -12.26
C GLY A 93 -8.07 5.35 -12.74
N LYS A 94 -8.59 5.25 -13.97
CA LYS A 94 -9.59 6.19 -14.49
C LYS A 94 -10.89 6.18 -13.69
N VAL A 95 -11.28 5.03 -13.13
CA VAL A 95 -12.46 4.91 -12.26
C VAL A 95 -12.23 5.60 -10.92
N TYR A 96 -11.09 5.40 -10.27
CA TYR A 96 -10.87 5.81 -8.87
C TYR A 96 -10.00 7.05 -8.68
N VAL A 97 -9.36 7.62 -9.71
CA VAL A 97 -8.41 8.74 -9.57
C VAL A 97 -9.01 9.98 -8.89
N HIS A 98 -10.32 10.20 -9.01
CA HIS A 98 -11.04 11.31 -8.37
C HIS A 98 -11.50 10.98 -6.93
N SER A 99 -11.22 9.76 -6.46
CA SER A 99 -11.57 9.26 -5.12
C SER A 99 -10.29 8.96 -4.35
N GLU A 100 -9.60 9.98 -3.85
CA GLU A 100 -8.27 9.85 -3.21
C GLU A 100 -8.20 8.79 -2.09
N ARG A 101 -9.29 8.61 -1.34
CA ARG A 101 -9.41 7.57 -0.29
C ARG A 101 -9.32 6.14 -0.86
N TYR A 102 -9.80 5.93 -2.07
CA TYR A 102 -9.90 4.62 -2.72
C TYR A 102 -8.81 4.40 -3.78
N PHE A 103 -8.00 5.43 -4.06
CA PHE A 103 -6.88 5.39 -4.99
C PHE A 103 -5.58 5.82 -4.29
N PRO A 104 -4.96 4.95 -3.47
CA PRO A 104 -3.74 5.25 -2.74
C PRO A 104 -2.53 5.31 -3.69
N LEU A 105 -2.43 6.40 -4.44
CA LEU A 105 -1.50 6.56 -5.57
C LEU A 105 -0.05 6.23 -5.21
N GLY A 106 0.43 6.69 -4.05
CA GLY A 106 1.80 6.41 -3.60
C GLY A 106 2.06 4.91 -3.34
N ALA A 107 1.07 4.21 -2.79
CA ALA A 107 1.16 2.77 -2.53
C ALA A 107 1.11 1.98 -3.84
N ILE A 108 0.22 2.35 -4.77
CA ILE A 108 0.12 1.74 -6.10
C ILE A 108 1.43 1.90 -6.87
N ILE A 109 1.99 3.12 -6.95
CA ILE A 109 3.30 3.36 -7.59
C ILE A 109 4.37 2.46 -6.97
N LEU A 110 4.46 2.42 -5.64
CA LEU A 110 5.48 1.60 -4.97
C LEU A 110 5.33 0.11 -5.25
N MET A 111 4.10 -0.42 -5.28
CA MET A 111 3.83 -1.82 -5.59
C MET A 111 4.23 -2.16 -7.03
N LEU A 112 3.82 -1.33 -8.00
CA LEU A 112 4.10 -1.55 -9.42
C LEU A 112 5.59 -1.42 -9.72
N GLU A 113 6.27 -0.38 -9.21
CA GLU A 113 7.70 -0.17 -9.40
C GLU A 113 8.52 -1.31 -8.79
N LYS A 114 8.13 -1.80 -7.61
CA LYS A 114 8.78 -2.95 -6.97
C LYS A 114 8.66 -4.20 -7.84
N LYS A 115 7.46 -4.51 -8.34
CA LYS A 115 7.24 -5.68 -9.20
C LYS A 115 7.89 -5.53 -10.57
N SER A 116 7.85 -4.34 -11.15
CA SER A 116 8.54 -3.99 -12.39
C SER A 116 10.05 -4.25 -12.27
N ALA A 117 10.67 -3.81 -11.17
CA ALA A 117 12.08 -4.04 -10.90
C ALA A 117 12.42 -5.52 -10.65
N GLU A 118 11.57 -6.26 -9.92
CA GLU A 118 11.72 -7.70 -9.69
C GLU A 118 11.67 -8.50 -11.00
N LEU A 119 10.83 -8.07 -11.95
CA LEU A 119 10.64 -8.72 -13.25
C LEU A 119 11.52 -8.15 -14.37
N VAL A 120 12.33 -7.13 -14.07
CA VAL A 120 13.22 -6.43 -15.02
C VAL A 120 12.45 -5.89 -16.23
N TRP A 121 11.30 -5.27 -15.99
CA TRP A 121 10.51 -4.60 -17.02
C TRP A 121 11.04 -3.20 -17.33
N ASP A 122 10.52 -2.60 -18.40
CA ASP A 122 10.87 -1.24 -18.81
C ASP A 122 10.56 -0.23 -17.68
N PRO A 123 11.53 0.53 -17.15
CA PRO A 123 11.27 1.43 -16.03
C PRO A 123 10.29 2.58 -16.34
N THR A 124 9.94 2.81 -17.61
CA THR A 124 9.04 3.90 -18.01
C THR A 124 7.57 3.52 -17.96
N TRP A 125 7.20 2.23 -17.98
CA TRP A 125 5.80 1.83 -18.19
C TRP A 125 4.86 2.35 -17.10
N VAL A 126 5.23 2.22 -15.83
CA VAL A 126 4.41 2.66 -14.69
C VAL A 126 4.12 4.16 -14.79
N PHE A 127 5.16 4.95 -15.05
CA PHE A 127 5.05 6.39 -15.21
C PHE A 127 4.12 6.77 -16.38
N MET A 128 4.27 6.10 -17.52
CA MET A 128 3.44 6.35 -18.70
C MET A 128 1.98 5.96 -18.47
N THR A 129 1.71 4.83 -17.82
CA THR A 129 0.36 4.40 -17.44
C THR A 129 -0.33 5.44 -16.55
N LEU A 130 0.40 6.03 -15.59
CA LEU A 130 -0.14 7.03 -14.67
C LEU A 130 -0.43 8.37 -15.35
N LEU A 131 0.37 8.77 -16.33
CA LEU A 131 0.05 9.90 -17.20
C LEU A 131 -1.21 9.61 -18.04
N GLU A 132 -1.37 8.39 -18.54
CA GLU A 132 -2.57 7.98 -19.30
C GLU A 132 -3.85 8.00 -18.46
N ILE A 133 -3.74 7.74 -17.15
CA ILE A 133 -4.85 7.89 -16.19
C ILE A 133 -5.26 9.37 -16.03
N GLY A 134 -4.39 10.32 -16.41
CA GLY A 134 -4.61 11.76 -16.29
C GLY A 134 -3.97 12.40 -15.07
N ILE A 135 -3.05 11.69 -14.40
CA ILE A 135 -2.37 12.21 -13.21
C ILE A 135 -1.32 13.25 -13.65
N PRO A 136 -1.35 14.48 -13.13
CA PRO A 136 -0.42 15.52 -13.56
C PRO A 136 1.05 15.17 -13.26
N PHE A 137 1.94 15.48 -14.20
CA PHE A 137 3.39 15.30 -14.04
C PHE A 137 3.93 15.84 -12.69
N PRO A 138 3.57 17.06 -12.22
CA PRO A 138 4.08 17.57 -10.94
C PRO A 138 3.69 16.69 -9.75
N VAL A 139 2.50 16.09 -9.78
CA VAL A 139 2.02 15.19 -8.72
C VAL A 139 2.88 13.92 -8.72
N LEU A 140 3.05 13.28 -9.88
CA LEU A 140 3.88 12.07 -10.02
C LEU A 140 5.31 12.34 -9.58
N HIS A 141 5.94 13.40 -10.10
CA HIS A 141 7.30 13.78 -9.74
C HIS A 141 7.45 13.94 -8.22
N SER A 142 6.50 14.60 -7.56
CA SER A 142 6.54 14.77 -6.10
C SER A 142 6.48 13.44 -5.33
N ILE A 143 5.74 12.45 -5.84
CA ILE A 143 5.62 11.14 -5.21
C ILE A 143 6.89 10.33 -5.41
N TYR A 144 7.42 10.28 -6.64
CA TYR A 144 8.69 9.60 -6.93
C TYR A 144 9.85 10.19 -6.11
N ASP A 145 9.94 11.51 -5.97
CA ASP A 145 10.94 12.16 -5.12
C ASP A 145 10.80 11.75 -3.65
N ARG A 146 9.57 11.68 -3.12
CA ARG A 146 9.32 11.18 -1.75
C ARG A 146 9.71 9.72 -1.58
N LEU A 147 9.34 8.85 -2.52
CA LEU A 147 9.68 7.42 -2.49
C LEU A 147 11.21 7.21 -2.55
N PHE A 148 11.90 7.97 -3.41
CA PHE A 148 13.35 7.92 -3.52
C PHE A 148 14.04 8.36 -2.23
N LYS A 149 13.60 9.48 -1.64
CA LYS A 149 14.10 9.99 -0.36
C LYS A 149 13.85 8.99 0.77
N ALA A 150 12.66 8.42 0.87
CA ALA A 150 12.32 7.42 1.88
C ALA A 150 13.23 6.18 1.78
N LYS A 151 13.46 5.67 0.56
CA LYS A 151 14.37 4.54 0.32
C LYS A 151 15.82 4.87 0.72
N ALA A 152 16.30 6.07 0.40
CA ALA A 152 17.62 6.53 0.79
C ALA A 152 17.77 6.61 2.33
N LEU A 153 16.75 7.14 3.03
CA LEU A 153 16.71 7.20 4.49
C LEU A 153 16.71 5.81 5.12
N ALA A 154 15.88 4.89 4.63
CA ALA A 154 15.83 3.51 5.13
C ALA A 154 17.19 2.80 5.01
N LYS A 155 17.87 2.96 3.86
CA LYS A 155 19.21 2.41 3.64
C LYS A 155 20.25 3.03 4.59
N ALA A 156 20.18 4.34 4.83
CA ALA A 156 21.07 5.03 5.75
C ALA A 156 20.88 4.56 7.20
N LEU A 157 19.63 4.41 7.64
CA LEU A 157 19.27 3.89 8.96
C LEU A 157 19.76 2.45 9.14
N ALA A 158 19.50 1.57 8.18
CA ALA A 158 19.99 0.18 8.23
C ALA A 158 21.51 0.11 8.38
N LYS A 159 22.25 0.93 7.62
CA LYS A 159 23.72 1.01 7.72
C LYS A 159 24.18 1.55 9.08
N ALA A 160 23.50 2.58 9.61
CA ALA A 160 23.83 3.16 10.91
C ALA A 160 23.59 2.16 12.05
N LEU A 161 22.46 1.46 12.02
CA LEU A 161 22.12 0.40 12.97
C LEU A 161 23.13 -0.75 12.93
N ALA A 162 23.47 -1.24 11.73
CA ALA A 162 24.48 -2.29 11.58
C ALA A 162 25.84 -1.88 12.18
N LYS A 163 26.29 -0.64 11.93
CA LYS A 163 27.54 -0.11 12.48
C LYS A 163 27.49 0.04 14.01
N ALA A 164 26.37 0.52 14.54
CA ALA A 164 26.17 0.68 15.98
C ALA A 164 26.17 -0.67 16.70
N LEU A 165 25.44 -1.66 16.16
CA LEU A 165 25.41 -3.03 16.67
C LEU A 165 26.80 -3.68 16.64
N ALA A 166 27.52 -3.58 15.52
CA ALA A 166 28.87 -4.11 15.42
C ALA A 166 29.82 -3.51 16.46
N LYS A 167 29.78 -2.19 16.66
CA LYS A 167 30.60 -1.49 17.67
C LYS A 167 30.22 -1.90 19.10
N ALA A 168 28.93 -2.02 19.39
CA ALA A 168 28.44 -2.43 20.70
C ALA A 168 28.85 -3.87 21.04
N LEU A 169 28.68 -4.80 20.09
CA LEU A 169 29.10 -6.19 20.22
C LEU A 169 30.61 -6.33 20.42
N ALA A 170 31.41 -5.63 19.61
CA ALA A 170 32.88 -5.65 19.73
C ALA A 170 33.33 -5.17 21.12
N LYS A 171 32.73 -4.07 21.63
CA LYS A 171 33.05 -3.55 22.96
C LYS A 171 32.62 -4.49 24.08
N ALA A 172 31.45 -5.11 23.96
CA ALA A 172 30.94 -6.06 24.95
C ALA A 172 31.82 -7.32 25.01
N LEU A 173 32.17 -7.89 23.85
CA LEU A 173 33.05 -9.05 23.74
C LEU A 173 34.45 -8.75 24.29
N ALA A 174 35.06 -7.62 23.91
CA ALA A 174 36.36 -7.22 24.44
C ALA A 174 36.36 -7.11 25.97
N LYS A 175 35.32 -6.50 26.55
CA LYS A 175 35.18 -6.36 28.00
C LYS A 175 34.97 -7.72 28.69
N ALA A 176 34.15 -8.60 28.10
CA ALA A 176 33.89 -9.93 28.65
C ALA A 176 35.15 -10.80 28.62
N LEU A 177 35.88 -10.81 27.50
CA LEU A 177 37.15 -11.53 27.35
C LEU A 177 38.20 -11.01 28.33
N ALA A 178 38.38 -9.68 28.42
CA ALA A 178 39.33 -9.10 29.36
C ALA A 178 39.02 -9.50 30.82
N LYS A 179 37.73 -9.49 31.21
CA LYS A 179 37.30 -9.90 32.55
C LYS A 179 37.51 -11.40 32.79
N ALA A 180 37.23 -12.24 31.80
CA ALA A 180 37.44 -13.68 31.89
C ALA A 180 38.92 -14.04 32.02
N LEU A 181 39.78 -13.43 31.20
CA LEU A 181 41.24 -13.59 31.26
C LEU A 181 41.81 -13.13 32.60
N ALA A 182 41.43 -11.95 33.08
CA ALA A 182 41.88 -11.45 34.38
C ALA A 182 41.50 -12.41 35.52
N LYS A 183 40.28 -12.95 35.50
CA LYS A 183 39.82 -13.91 36.51
C LYS A 183 40.54 -15.26 36.40
N ALA A 184 40.88 -15.71 35.19
CA ALA A 184 41.62 -16.95 34.98
C ALA A 184 43.08 -16.81 35.46
N LEU A 185 43.76 -15.72 35.12
CA LEU A 185 45.12 -15.43 35.58
C LEU A 185 45.20 -15.31 37.11
N ALA A 186 44.27 -14.59 37.73
CA ALA A 186 44.23 -14.45 39.19
C ALA A 186 44.00 -15.78 39.93
N LYS A 187 43.43 -16.80 39.27
CA LYS A 187 43.30 -18.15 39.83
C LYS A 187 44.51 -19.05 39.57
N ALA A 188 45.35 -18.70 38.61
CA ALA A 188 46.45 -19.55 38.14
C ALA A 188 47.81 -19.17 38.76
N LEU A 189 47.96 -17.96 39.30
CA LEU A 189 49.11 -17.61 40.14
C LEU A 189 48.82 -17.95 41.62
N PRO A 190 49.67 -18.73 42.29
CA PRO A 190 49.57 -19.02 43.72
C PRO A 190 49.90 -17.80 44.60
#